data_AF-Q3L8V1-F1
#
_entry.id   AF-Q3L8V1-F1
#
_cell.length_a   1.000
_cell.length_b   1.000
_cell.length_c   1.000
_cell.angle_alpha   90.00
_cell.angle_beta   90.00
_cell.angle_gamma   90.00
#
_symmetry.space_group_name_H-M   'P 1'
#
loop_
_entity.id
_entity.type
_entity.pdbx_description
1 polymer ?
#
loop_
_entity_poly.entity_id
_entity_poly.type
_entity_poly.pdbx_seq_one_letter_code
_entity_poly.pdbx_strand_id
1 'polypeptide(L)'
;MFQSYFMEKNILESLIFTNVKPHLIHMPSSDDFWFCKICNRFSSSENKHCNKCNQCTSKSGHTYVHCNQCKKCVKPNRSHCPVCKTCELPDHRCGFEKTETTCHICGETGHKRKQCPLTM
;
A
#
# COMPACT_ATOMS: atom_id res chain seq x y z
N MET A 1 -7.71 -23.06 24.93
CA MET A 1 -8.94 -22.55 24.30
C MET A 1 -8.51 -21.56 23.21
N PHE A 2 -8.26 -22.04 21.98
CA PHE A 2 -7.82 -21.18 20.89
C PHE A 2 -9.05 -20.61 20.21
N GLN A 3 -9.31 -19.33 20.45
CA GLN A 3 -10.42 -18.61 19.86
C GLN A 3 -10.03 -18.29 18.41
N SER A 4 -10.45 -19.14 17.48
CA SER A 4 -10.35 -18.91 16.04
C SER A 4 -11.29 -17.77 15.66
N TYR A 5 -10.74 -16.61 15.31
CA TYR A 5 -11.51 -15.48 14.81
C TYR A 5 -11.87 -15.76 13.35
N PHE A 6 -13.13 -16.15 13.12
CA PHE A 6 -13.71 -16.24 11.78
C PHE A 6 -14.22 -14.86 11.38
N MET A 7 -13.71 -14.30 10.28
CA MET A 7 -14.20 -13.05 9.70
C MET A 7 -15.32 -13.40 8.71
N GLU A 8 -16.57 -13.06 9.05
CA GLU A 8 -17.73 -13.25 8.16
C GLU A 8 -17.74 -12.23 7.02
N LYS A 9 -18.25 -12.68 5.86
CA LYS A 9 -18.25 -12.01 4.57
C LYS A 9 -19.03 -10.68 4.60
N ASN A 10 -18.32 -9.60 4.85
CA ASN A 10 -18.63 -8.26 4.32
C ASN A 10 -17.30 -7.60 3.98
N ILE A 11 -16.78 -7.88 2.78
CA ILE A 11 -15.55 -7.27 2.27
C ILE A 11 -15.90 -5.84 1.85
N LEU A 12 -16.13 -4.99 2.84
CA LEU A 12 -15.76 -3.59 2.77
C LEU A 12 -14.23 -3.56 2.62
N GLU A 13 -13.71 -2.68 1.80
CA GLU A 13 -12.28 -2.46 1.55
C GLU A 13 -11.55 -1.93 2.81
N SER A 14 -11.62 -2.64 3.94
CA SER A 14 -11.03 -2.25 5.21
C SER A 14 -9.89 -3.20 5.56
N LEU A 15 -8.68 -2.63 5.67
CA LEU A 15 -7.53 -3.33 6.25
C LEU A 15 -7.76 -3.50 7.75
N ILE A 16 -7.63 -4.73 8.25
CA ILE A 16 -7.70 -5.00 9.69
C ILE A 16 -6.34 -4.64 10.31
N PHE A 17 -6.34 -3.67 11.22
CA PHE A 17 -5.17 -3.36 12.04
C PHE A 17 -5.34 -4.03 13.40
N THR A 18 -4.48 -4.99 13.71
CA THR A 18 -4.54 -5.75 14.96
C THR A 18 -3.13 -6.07 15.46
N ASN A 19 -3.01 -6.24 16.77
CA ASN A 19 -1.78 -6.71 17.41
C ASN A 19 -1.65 -8.25 17.36
N VAL A 20 -2.67 -8.96 16.86
CA VAL A 20 -2.64 -10.40 16.64
C VAL A 20 -1.63 -10.73 15.53
N LYS A 21 -0.82 -11.77 15.75
CA LYS A 21 0.17 -12.21 14.76
C LYS A 21 -0.53 -12.63 13.46
N PRO A 22 -0.09 -12.16 12.27
CA PRO A 22 -0.81 -12.39 11.01
C PRO A 22 -1.10 -13.85 10.64
N HIS A 23 -0.23 -14.79 11.02
CA HIS A 23 -0.41 -16.22 10.74
C HIS A 23 -1.54 -16.88 11.53
N LEU A 24 -2.00 -16.25 12.62
CA LEU A 24 -3.10 -16.75 13.46
C LEU A 24 -4.47 -16.33 12.90
N ILE A 25 -4.50 -15.42 11.94
CA ILE A 25 -5.71 -14.91 11.31
C ILE A 25 -6.03 -15.80 10.13
N HIS A 26 -7.00 -16.70 10.30
CA HIS A 26 -7.47 -17.57 9.23
C HIS A 26 -8.53 -16.83 8.41
N MET A 27 -8.28 -16.71 7.10
CA MET A 27 -9.28 -16.18 6.19
C MET A 27 -10.35 -17.25 5.91
N PRO A 28 -11.61 -16.86 5.65
CA PRO A 28 -12.63 -17.81 5.22
C PRO A 28 -12.16 -18.54 3.96
N SER A 29 -12.50 -19.82 3.85
CA SER A 29 -12.07 -20.75 2.80
C SER A 29 -12.63 -20.42 1.39
N SER A 30 -12.63 -19.15 0.98
CA SER A 30 -12.92 -18.75 -0.39
C SER A 30 -11.65 -18.77 -1.24
N ASP A 31 -11.82 -19.01 -2.54
CA ASP A 31 -10.73 -19.11 -3.54
C ASP A 31 -9.95 -17.80 -3.75
N ASP A 32 -10.27 -16.75 -3.02
CA ASP A 32 -9.73 -15.39 -3.21
C ASP A 32 -8.45 -15.12 -2.42
N PHE A 33 -7.98 -16.09 -1.61
CA PHE A 33 -6.83 -15.90 -0.72
C PHE A 33 -5.80 -17.03 -0.84
N TRP A 34 -4.54 -16.69 -0.63
CA TRP A 34 -3.44 -17.64 -0.52
C TRP A 34 -2.54 -17.31 0.67
N PHE A 35 -1.85 -18.31 1.19
CA PHE A 35 -0.93 -18.13 2.31
C PHE A 35 0.50 -17.88 1.81
N CYS A 36 1.03 -16.69 2.09
CA CYS A 36 2.43 -16.37 1.81
C CYS A 36 3.34 -16.92 2.91
N LYS A 37 4.06 -18.00 2.61
CA LYS A 37 5.02 -18.62 3.54
C LYS A 37 6.16 -17.68 3.95
N ILE A 38 6.61 -16.80 3.04
CA ILE A 38 7.72 -15.87 3.31
C ILE A 38 7.29 -14.79 4.31
N CYS A 39 6.09 -14.22 4.11
CA CYS A 39 5.54 -13.20 4.99
C CYS A 39 4.78 -13.77 6.20
N ASN A 40 4.58 -15.09 6.24
CA ASN A 40 3.78 -15.80 7.24
C ASN A 40 2.39 -15.18 7.46
N ARG A 41 1.65 -14.94 6.36
CA ARG A 41 0.31 -14.33 6.38
C ARG A 41 -0.53 -14.72 5.18
N PHE A 42 -1.86 -14.62 5.30
CA PHE A 42 -2.76 -14.67 4.16
C PHE A 42 -2.73 -13.36 3.35
N SER A 43 -2.92 -13.49 2.04
CA SER A 43 -2.93 -12.40 1.07
C SER A 43 -3.98 -12.70 0.02
N SER A 44 -4.54 -11.69 -0.65
CA SER A 44 -5.43 -11.93 -1.79
C SER A 44 -4.67 -12.65 -2.91
N SER A 45 -5.39 -13.48 -3.68
CA SER A 45 -4.88 -14.17 -4.87
C SER A 45 -4.18 -13.23 -5.85
N GLU A 46 -4.71 -12.01 -5.99
CA GLU A 46 -4.13 -10.94 -6.79
C GLU A 46 -2.90 -10.27 -6.15
N ASN A 47 -2.75 -10.25 -4.82
CA ASN A 47 -1.60 -9.64 -4.14
C ASN A 47 -0.44 -10.63 -4.07
N LYS A 48 0.37 -10.62 -5.13
CA LYS A 48 1.58 -11.42 -5.25
C LYS A 48 2.71 -10.86 -4.38
N HIS A 49 3.47 -11.76 -3.75
CA HIS A 49 4.67 -11.40 -2.99
C HIS A 49 5.72 -10.78 -3.90
N CYS A 50 6.29 -9.64 -3.49
CA CYS A 50 7.41 -9.05 -4.20
C CYS A 50 8.73 -9.53 -3.60
N ASN A 51 9.52 -10.30 -4.37
CA ASN A 51 10.84 -10.77 -3.93
C ASN A 51 11.83 -9.62 -3.66
N LYS A 52 11.73 -8.51 -4.41
CA LYS A 52 12.64 -7.36 -4.26
C LYS A 52 12.37 -6.52 -3.01
N CYS A 53 11.10 -6.38 -2.64
CA CYS A 53 10.71 -5.72 -1.38
C CYS A 53 10.64 -6.70 -0.20
N ASN A 54 10.70 -8.00 -0.48
CA ASN A 54 10.44 -9.10 0.45
C ASN A 54 9.10 -8.98 1.22
N GLN A 55 8.06 -8.48 0.55
CA GLN A 55 6.75 -8.20 1.16
C GLN A 55 5.60 -8.37 0.14
N CYS A 56 4.42 -8.79 0.60
CA CYS A 56 3.16 -8.67 -0.18
C CYS A 56 2.59 -7.26 -0.05
N THR A 57 3.02 -6.35 -0.94
CA THR A 57 2.88 -4.89 -0.79
C THR A 57 1.52 -4.31 -1.19
N SER A 58 0.62 -5.09 -1.81
CA SER A 58 -0.65 -4.51 -2.26
C SER A 58 -1.52 -4.08 -1.08
N LYS A 59 -2.05 -2.86 -1.20
CA LYS A 59 -2.98 -2.29 -0.22
C LYS A 59 -4.45 -2.51 -0.57
N SER A 60 -4.75 -2.82 -1.83
CA SER A 60 -6.11 -2.84 -2.38
C SER A 60 -6.46 -4.20 -2.99
N GLY A 61 -5.76 -5.26 -2.60
CA GLY A 61 -5.94 -6.59 -3.18
C GLY A 61 -5.28 -6.78 -4.56
N HIS A 62 -5.22 -5.75 -5.41
CA HIS A 62 -4.68 -5.85 -6.78
C HIS A 62 -3.18 -6.12 -6.87
N THR A 63 -2.70 -6.66 -7.99
CA THR A 63 -1.25 -6.80 -8.24
C THR A 63 -0.55 -5.44 -8.21
N TYR A 64 0.60 -5.33 -7.54
CA TYR A 64 1.48 -4.16 -7.62
C TYR A 64 2.77 -4.58 -8.34
N VAL A 65 3.36 -3.67 -9.10
CA VAL A 65 4.60 -3.92 -9.85
C VAL A 65 5.77 -3.22 -9.15
N HIS A 66 6.90 -3.92 -9.01
CA HIS A 66 8.09 -3.35 -8.40
C HIS A 66 8.81 -2.40 -9.36
N CYS A 67 9.00 -1.15 -8.93
CA CYS A 67 9.86 -0.21 -9.63
C CYS A 67 11.28 -0.24 -9.04
N ASN A 68 12.27 -0.64 -9.85
CA ASN A 68 13.68 -0.74 -9.42
C ASN A 68 14.27 0.64 -9.09
N GLN A 69 13.89 1.68 -9.82
CA GLN A 69 14.43 3.03 -9.64
C GLN A 69 13.91 3.66 -8.34
N CYS A 70 12.62 3.48 -8.03
CA CYS A 70 12.04 3.94 -6.76
C CYS A 70 12.21 2.95 -5.60
N LYS A 71 12.72 1.74 -5.86
CA LYS A 71 12.87 0.63 -4.91
C LYS A 71 11.59 0.31 -4.13
N LYS A 72 10.43 0.46 -4.78
CA LYS A 72 9.12 0.24 -4.16
C LYS A 72 8.13 -0.34 -5.16
N CYS A 73 7.16 -1.08 -4.64
CA CYS A 73 6.01 -1.53 -5.44
C CYS A 73 5.00 -0.39 -5.64
N VAL A 74 4.49 -0.28 -6.86
CA VAL A 74 3.52 0.74 -7.28
C VAL A 74 2.35 0.07 -7.99
N LYS A 75 1.23 0.79 -8.14
CA LYS A 75 0.09 0.29 -8.91
C LYS A 75 0.53 -0.05 -10.35
N PRO A 76 -0.05 -1.07 -11.02
CA PRO A 76 0.36 -1.51 -12.35
C PRO A 76 0.28 -0.41 -13.42
N ASN A 77 -0.69 0.50 -13.26
CA ASN A 77 -0.87 1.65 -14.15
C ASN A 77 0.08 2.82 -13.85
N ARG A 78 1.17 2.59 -13.10
CA ARG A 78 2.19 3.61 -12.84
C ARG A 78 3.54 3.15 -13.35
N SER A 79 4.24 4.04 -14.04
CA SER A 79 5.58 3.82 -14.58
C SER A 79 6.55 4.88 -14.04
N HIS A 80 7.82 4.51 -13.92
CA HIS A 80 8.84 5.45 -13.44
C HIS A 80 9.10 6.53 -14.49
N CYS A 81 8.86 7.78 -14.12
CA CYS A 81 9.25 8.90 -14.94
C CYS A 81 10.69 9.33 -14.62
N PRO A 82 11.62 9.31 -15.59
CA PRO A 82 13.01 9.72 -15.36
C PRO A 82 13.14 11.22 -15.06
N VAL A 83 12.24 12.05 -15.59
CA VAL A 83 12.23 13.51 -15.37
C VAL A 83 11.74 13.82 -13.95
N CYS A 84 10.59 13.28 -13.56
CA CYS A 84 10.03 13.50 -12.22
C CYS A 84 10.74 12.68 -11.12
N LYS A 85 11.52 11.66 -11.49
CA LYS A 85 12.18 10.70 -10.57
C LYS A 85 11.19 9.98 -9.64
N THR A 86 9.94 9.85 -10.07
CA THR A 86 8.85 9.19 -9.32
C THR A 86 7.95 8.39 -10.25
N CYS A 87 7.21 7.42 -9.71
CA CYS A 87 6.26 6.62 -10.48
C CYS A 87 4.92 7.35 -10.63
N GLU A 88 4.60 7.69 -11.86
CA GLU A 88 3.41 8.46 -12.22
C GLU A 88 2.51 7.70 -13.18
N LEU A 89 1.31 8.22 -13.40
CA LEU A 89 0.42 7.72 -14.45
C LEU A 89 1.03 8.01 -15.84
N PRO A 90 0.71 7.22 -16.88
CA PRO A 90 1.25 7.43 -18.23
C PRO A 90 1.02 8.84 -18.76
N ASP A 91 -0.15 9.43 -18.50
CA ASP A 91 -0.57 10.75 -18.98
C ASP A 91 -0.18 11.93 -18.05
N HIS A 92 0.85 11.74 -17.21
CA HIS A 92 1.31 12.83 -16.37
C HIS A 92 2.12 13.86 -17.18
N ARG A 93 1.99 15.14 -16.83
CA ARG A 93 2.81 16.21 -17.40
C ARG A 93 4.02 16.48 -16.51
N CYS A 94 5.22 16.29 -17.06
CA CYS A 94 6.46 16.62 -16.38
C CYS A 94 6.63 18.14 -16.24
N GLY A 95 7.30 18.59 -15.17
CA GLY A 95 7.67 20.01 -14.99
C GLY A 95 6.54 20.91 -14.46
N PHE A 96 5.32 20.39 -14.29
CA PHE A 96 4.27 21.09 -13.57
C PHE A 96 4.44 20.83 -12.09
N GLU A 97 4.64 21.89 -11.30
CA GLU A 97 4.59 21.77 -9.85
C GLU A 97 3.20 21.24 -9.47
N LYS A 98 3.19 20.11 -8.77
CA LYS A 98 1.95 19.60 -8.17
C LYS A 98 1.51 20.68 -7.20
N THR A 99 0.41 21.35 -7.54
CA THR A 99 -0.27 22.44 -6.81
C THR A 99 0.25 22.63 -5.40
N GLU A 100 0.71 23.85 -5.09
CA GLU A 100 1.19 24.26 -3.78
C GLU A 100 0.48 23.51 -2.67
N THR A 101 1.21 22.64 -1.97
CA THR A 101 0.58 21.87 -0.90
C THR A 101 0.30 22.82 0.24
N THR A 102 -0.98 23.10 0.48
CA THR A 102 -1.44 23.80 1.67
C THR A 102 -1.33 22.88 2.88
N CYS A 103 -0.75 23.36 3.95
CA CYS A 103 -0.64 22.63 5.19
C CYS A 103 -2.01 22.52 5.87
N HIS A 104 -2.47 21.29 6.13
CA HIS A 104 -3.73 21.05 6.84
C HIS A 104 -3.75 21.47 8.32
N ILE A 105 -2.63 21.98 8.86
CA ILE A 105 -2.53 22.41 10.26
C ILE A 105 -2.56 23.93 10.39
N CYS A 106 -1.70 24.64 9.64
CA CYS A 106 -1.64 26.10 9.71
C CYS A 106 -2.31 26.81 8.53
N GLY A 107 -2.66 26.10 7.46
CA GLY A 107 -3.24 26.69 6.25
C GLY A 107 -2.24 27.38 5.32
N GLU A 108 -0.95 27.42 5.65
CA GLU A 108 0.07 28.02 4.78
C GLU A 108 0.46 27.10 3.62
N THR A 109 0.82 27.68 2.48
CA THR A 109 1.34 26.93 1.32
C THR A 109 2.84 26.68 1.42
N GLY A 110 3.34 25.75 0.62
CA GLY A 110 4.79 25.45 0.53
C GLY A 110 5.29 24.34 1.46
N HIS A 111 4.45 23.78 2.35
CA HIS A 111 4.86 22.66 3.19
C HIS A 111 3.74 21.65 3.47
N LYS A 112 4.13 20.40 3.73
CA LYS A 112 3.22 19.34 4.20
C LYS A 112 3.17 19.34 5.72
N ARG A 113 2.09 18.77 6.29
CA ARG A 113 1.90 18.58 7.73
C ARG A 113 3.16 18.16 8.50
N LYS A 114 3.95 17.23 7.96
CA LYS A 114 5.18 16.71 8.60
C LYS A 114 6.30 17.74 8.77
N GLN A 115 6.24 18.82 8.01
CA GLN A 115 7.20 19.93 8.01
C GLN A 115 6.56 21.19 8.60
N CYS A 116 5.40 21.07 9.24
CA CYS A 116 4.71 22.21 9.82
C CYS A 116 5.42 22.62 11.13
N PRO A 117 5.83 23.89 11.28
CA PRO A 117 6.48 24.36 12.50
C PRO A 117 5.56 24.29 13.73
N LEU A 118 4.24 24.23 13.53
CA LEU A 118 3.26 24.08 14.61
C LEU A 118 3.04 22.62 15.08
N THR A 119 3.75 21.65 14.48
CA THR A 119 3.69 20.22 14.91
C THR A 119 4.85 19.78 15.79
N MET A 120 5.66 20.72 16.29
CA MET A 120 6.64 20.42 17.33
C MET A 120 5.97 20.10 18.66
#